data_AF-A0A3D5RT07-F1
#
_entry.id   AF-A0A3D5RT07-F1
#
_cell.length_a   1.000
_cell.length_b   1.000
_cell.length_c   1.000
_cell.angle_alpha   90.00
_cell.angle_beta   90.00
_cell.angle_gamma   90.00
#
_symmetry.space_group_name_H-M   'P 1'
#
loop_
_entity.id
_entity.type
_entity.pdbx_description
1 polymer ?
#
loop_
_entity_poly.entity_id
_entity_poly.type
_entity_poly.pdbx_seq_one_letter_code
_entity_poly.pdbx_strand_id
1 'polypeptide(L)'
;LGVLDPSLEPCATDHIPQMINMIERLISNKHAYHVDGHVLFHVPSYNGYGQLSGRNRDDMIAGARVEVAPYKKDPADFVLWKPS
;
A
#
# COMPACT_ATOMS: atom_id res chain seq x y z
N LEU A 1 -4.71 -31.40 -10.10
CA LEU A 1 -5.42 -30.23 -10.65
C LEU A 1 -5.01 -29.90 -12.10
N GLY A 2 -3.95 -30.49 -12.66
CA GLY A 2 -3.59 -30.28 -14.07
C GLY A 2 -3.20 -28.84 -14.41
N VAL A 3 -2.69 -28.10 -13.42
CA VAL A 3 -2.28 -26.70 -13.56
C VAL A 3 -0.87 -26.68 -14.15
N LEU A 4 -0.65 -25.84 -15.14
CA LEU A 4 0.67 -25.62 -15.76
C LEU A 4 1.53 -24.74 -14.85
N ASP A 5 2.83 -25.01 -14.85
CA ASP A 5 3.79 -24.18 -14.13
C ASP A 5 3.86 -22.79 -14.77
N PRO A 6 3.92 -21.72 -13.96
CA PRO A 6 4.12 -20.38 -14.48
C PRO A 6 5.56 -20.21 -15.01
N SER A 7 5.74 -19.29 -15.95
CA SER A 7 7.06 -19.00 -16.50
C SER A 7 8.03 -18.40 -15.47
N LEU A 8 7.51 -17.73 -14.44
CA LEU A 8 8.27 -17.09 -13.35
C LEU A 8 7.50 -17.17 -12.04
N GLU A 9 8.21 -17.49 -10.95
CA GLU A 9 7.69 -17.52 -9.58
C GLU A 9 8.61 -16.74 -8.63
N PRO A 10 8.66 -15.40 -8.73
CA PRO A 10 9.57 -14.61 -7.90
C PRO A 10 9.15 -14.66 -6.42
N CYS A 11 10.11 -14.98 -5.54
CA CYS A 11 9.91 -14.81 -4.11
C CYS A 11 10.01 -13.33 -3.74
N ALA A 12 9.11 -12.87 -2.86
CA ALA A 12 9.11 -11.49 -2.37
C ALA A 12 10.45 -11.09 -1.71
N THR A 13 11.07 -12.03 -1.00
CA THR A 13 12.37 -11.86 -0.34
C THR A 13 13.51 -11.55 -1.31
N ASP A 14 13.41 -12.00 -2.55
CA ASP A 14 14.43 -11.77 -3.58
C ASP A 14 14.30 -10.39 -4.24
N HIS A 15 13.21 -9.67 -3.94
CA HIS A 15 12.85 -8.41 -4.58
C HIS A 15 12.77 -7.22 -3.61
N ILE A 16 13.29 -7.39 -2.39
CA ILE A 16 13.32 -6.33 -1.37
C ILE A 16 13.97 -5.03 -1.88
N PRO A 17 15.12 -5.04 -2.60
CA PRO A 17 15.71 -3.81 -3.12
C PRO A 17 14.77 -3.03 -4.07
N GLN A 18 14.02 -3.74 -4.91
CA GLN A 18 13.06 -3.16 -5.84
C GLN A 18 11.85 -2.56 -5.11
N MET A 19 11.38 -3.23 -4.05
CA MET A 19 10.31 -2.69 -3.19
C MET A 19 10.76 -1.39 -2.51
N ILE A 20 11.98 -1.36 -1.96
CA ILE A 20 12.57 -0.16 -1.36
C ILE A 20 12.65 0.97 -2.39
N ASN A 21 13.19 0.71 -3.58
CA ASN A 21 13.29 1.71 -4.63
C ASN A 21 11.92 2.28 -5.04
N MET A 22 10.90 1.42 -5.14
CA MET A 22 9.55 1.86 -5.44
C MET A 22 8.98 2.75 -4.33
N ILE A 23 9.22 2.39 -3.07
CA ILE A 23 8.80 3.17 -1.90
C ILE A 23 9.49 4.54 -1.88
N GLU A 24 10.79 4.61 -2.14
CA GLU A 24 11.54 5.87 -2.23
C GLU A 24 10.97 6.81 -3.30
N ARG A 25 10.58 6.25 -4.46
CA ARG A 25 9.92 7.01 -5.52
C ARG A 25 8.55 7.53 -5.08
N LEU A 26 7.77 6.72 -4.35
CA LEU A 26 6.46 7.15 -3.83
C LEU A 26 6.61 8.27 -2.80
N ILE A 27 7.61 8.20 -1.92
CA ILE A 27 7.93 9.26 -0.95
C ILE A 27 8.34 10.54 -1.70
N SER A 28 9.24 10.42 -2.67
CA SER A 28 9.71 11.55 -3.48
C SER A 28 8.58 12.28 -4.21
N ASN A 29 7.57 11.52 -4.67
CA ASN A 29 6.38 12.05 -5.34
C ASN A 29 5.26 12.47 -4.37
N LYS A 30 5.51 12.48 -3.05
CA LYS A 30 4.54 12.85 -2.01
C LYS A 30 3.30 11.94 -1.94
N HIS A 31 3.42 10.70 -2.42
CA HIS A 31 2.39 9.67 -2.32
C HIS A 31 2.57 8.74 -1.13
N ALA A 32 3.71 8.81 -0.44
CA ALA A 32 3.98 8.06 0.76
C ALA A 32 4.65 8.92 1.83
N TYR A 33 4.58 8.48 3.08
CA TYR A 33 5.20 9.16 4.22
C TYR A 33 5.71 8.17 5.26
N HIS A 34 6.73 8.60 5.99
CA HIS A 34 7.26 7.89 7.15
C HIS A 34 6.60 8.39 8.45
N VAL A 35 6.26 7.48 9.35
CA VAL A 35 5.71 7.77 10.69
C VAL A 35 5.98 6.57 11.59
N ASP A 36 6.47 6.79 12.81
CA ASP A 36 6.67 5.74 13.82
C ASP A 36 7.36 4.47 13.29
N GLY A 37 8.40 4.62 12.47
CA GLY A 37 9.15 3.51 11.85
C GLY A 37 8.45 2.82 10.68
N HIS A 38 7.21 3.20 10.37
CA HIS A 38 6.44 2.71 9.25
C HIS A 38 6.60 3.63 8.04
N VAL A 39 6.43 3.06 6.84
CA VAL A 39 6.14 3.82 5.63
C VAL A 39 4.74 3.48 5.17
N LEU A 40 3.91 4.49 4.95
CA LEU A 40 2.53 4.34 4.48
C LEU A 40 2.31 5.05 3.15
N PHE A 41 1.43 4.48 2.32
CA PHE A 41 0.87 5.18 1.17
C PHE A 41 -0.25 6.09 1.63
N HIS A 42 -0.22 7.36 1.19
CA HIS A 42 -1.27 8.33 1.48
C HIS A 42 -2.36 8.25 0.41
N VAL A 43 -3.45 7.52 0.66
CA VAL A 43 -4.52 7.31 -0.31
C VAL A 43 -5.08 8.62 -0.91
N PRO A 44 -5.35 9.68 -0.12
CA PRO A 44 -5.82 10.97 -0.64
C PRO A 44 -4.89 11.64 -1.65
N SER A 45 -3.59 11.29 -1.67
CA SER A 45 -2.63 11.88 -2.60
C SER A 45 -2.82 11.39 -4.04
N TYR A 46 -3.61 10.33 -4.27
CA TYR A 46 -3.79 9.72 -5.57
C TYR A 46 -5.27 9.69 -5.98
N ASN A 47 -5.63 10.61 -6.89
CA ASN A 47 -7.02 10.77 -7.36
C ASN A 47 -7.59 9.53 -8.08
N GLY A 48 -6.74 8.61 -8.55
CA GLY A 48 -7.18 7.39 -9.23
C GLY A 48 -7.51 6.22 -8.31
N TYR A 49 -7.43 6.40 -6.99
CA TYR A 49 -7.68 5.31 -6.06
C TYR A 49 -9.15 4.84 -6.15
N GLY A 50 -9.36 3.52 -6.26
CA GLY A 50 -10.68 2.90 -6.38
C GLY A 50 -11.16 2.63 -7.82
N GLN A 51 -10.43 3.08 -8.85
CA GLN A 51 -10.79 2.85 -10.26
C GLN A 51 -10.99 1.37 -10.62
N LEU A 52 -10.14 0.48 -10.11
CA LEU A 52 -10.23 -0.96 -10.40
C LEU A 52 -11.46 -1.60 -9.76
N SER A 53 -11.80 -1.21 -8.53
CA SER A 53 -12.95 -1.78 -7.80
C SER A 53 -14.28 -1.09 -8.09
N GLY A 54 -14.26 0.08 -8.74
CA GLY A 54 -15.44 0.93 -8.96
C GLY A 54 -16.06 1.48 -7.67
N ARG A 55 -15.34 1.43 -6.55
CA ARG A 55 -15.81 1.90 -5.24
C ARG A 55 -15.29 3.29 -4.97
N ASN A 56 -16.16 4.17 -4.49
CA ASN A 56 -15.72 5.46 -4.00
C ASN A 56 -15.08 5.29 -2.62
N ARG A 57 -14.18 6.20 -2.28
CA ARG A 57 -13.40 6.22 -1.03
C ARG A 57 -14.31 6.26 0.20
N ASP A 58 -15.40 7.02 0.14
CA ASP A 58 -16.35 7.16 1.24
C ASP A 58 -17.04 5.83 1.57
N ASP A 59 -17.32 5.01 0.55
CA ASP A 59 -17.88 3.66 0.72
C ASP A 59 -16.88 2.68 1.35
N MET A 60 -15.58 2.87 1.10
CA MET A 60 -14.51 2.04 1.68
C MET A 60 -14.28 2.33 3.17
N ILE A 61 -14.44 3.59 3.59
CA ILE A 61 -14.29 4.01 4.99
C ILE A 61 -15.46 3.48 5.84
N ALA A 62 -16.69 3.50 5.30
CA ALA A 62 -17.89 3.04 6.02
C ALA A 62 -17.91 1.52 6.34
N GLY A 63 -17.15 0.71 5.60
CA GLY A 63 -17.04 -0.74 5.83
C GLY A 63 -15.90 -1.18 6.76
N ALA A 64 -14.99 -0.27 7.11
CA ALA A 64 -13.80 -0.59 7.89
C ALA A 64 -14.12 -0.66 9.39
N ARG A 65 -14.33 -1.87 9.93
CA ARG A 65 -14.49 -2.15 11.38
C ARG A 65 -13.15 -2.08 12.16
N VAL A 66 -12.32 -1.07 11.95
CA VAL A 66 -10.96 -1.05 12.52
C VAL A 66 -10.67 0.30 13.17
N GLU A 67 -10.21 0.26 14.43
CA GLU A 67 -9.57 1.41 15.08
C GLU A 67 -8.45 1.92 14.18
N VAL A 68 -8.58 3.16 13.71
CA VAL A 68 -7.57 3.80 12.89
C VAL A 68 -6.29 3.83 13.71
N ALA A 69 -5.27 3.08 13.28
CA ALA A 69 -3.99 3.08 13.95
C ALA A 69 -3.51 4.54 14.05
N PRO A 70 -3.09 5.00 15.24
CA PRO A 70 -2.95 6.44 15.53
C PRO A 70 -1.91 7.14 14.66
N TYR A 71 -1.00 6.37 14.06
CA TYR A 71 0.04 6.87 13.16
C TYR A 71 -0.47 7.17 11.74
N LYS A 72 -1.67 6.75 11.36
CA LYS A 72 -2.21 7.02 10.03
C LYS A 72 -2.71 8.47 9.92
N LYS A 73 -2.27 9.17 8.87
CA LYS A 73 -2.84 10.47 8.47
C LYS A 73 -4.27 10.33 7.95
N ASP A 74 -4.56 9.22 7.29
CA ASP A 74 -5.88 8.90 6.77
C ASP A 74 -6.29 7.46 7.13
N PRO A 75 -7.56 7.20 7.48
CA PRO A 75 -8.04 5.84 7.74
C PRO A 75 -7.78 4.85 6.60
N ALA A 76 -7.82 5.34 5.35
CA ALA A 76 -7.59 4.53 4.16
C ALA A 76 -6.11 4.24 3.87
N ASP A 77 -5.18 4.94 4.52
CA ASP A 77 -3.74 4.75 4.30
C ASP A 77 -3.32 3.32 4.65
N PHE A 78 -2.44 2.73 3.85
CA PHE A 78 -1.96 1.37 4.03
C PHE A 78 -0.43 1.31 4.10
N VAL A 79 0.07 0.29 4.77
CA VAL A 79 1.49 0.14 5.04
C VAL A 79 2.22 -0.35 3.78
N LEU A 80 3.29 0.35 3.42
CA LEU A 80 4.27 -0.05 2.42
C LEU A 80 5.48 -0.76 3.05
N TRP A 81 5.90 -0.30 4.24
CA TRP A 81 7.01 -0.90 4.99
C TRP A 81 6.71 -0.89 6.49
N LYS A 82 6.93 -2.01 7.17
CA LYS A 82 6.82 -2.13 8.63
C LYS A 82 8.21 -2.04 9.26
N PRO A 83 8.35 -1.40 10.42
CA PRO A 83 9.56 -1.54 11.22
C PRO A 83 9.73 -3.01 11.62
N SER A 84 10.98 -3.47 11.67
CA SER A 84 11.33 -4.81 12.17
C SER A 84 11.34 -4.87 13.69
#